data_AF-A0A8J2SP53-F1
#
_entry.id   AF-A0A8J2SP53-F1
#
_cell.length_a   1.000
_cell.length_b   1.000
_cell.length_c   1.000
_cell.angle_alpha   90.00
_cell.angle_beta   90.00
_cell.angle_gamma   90.00
#
_symmetry.space_group_name_H-M   'P 1'
#
loop_
_entity.id
_entity.type
_entity.pdbx_description
1 polymer ?
#
loop_
_entity_poly.entity_id
_entity_poly.type
_entity_poly.pdbx_seq_one_letter_code
_entity_poly.pdbx_strand_id
1 'polypeptide(L)'
;MILTQCAVCATELGLTLGKKCGRCSTRYCGAACQVQHWKEGGHDQLCKPIKKAGGAEQYNANNKYAEAVSVAAEACAEDTKGQTCYICTQALHWKTKEGLVRGCSCRGTAGFAHVSCLAEQAKILVAEAEENNLGHKALNERFARWHTCGLCEQRHHGVVLCALGWACWKTYVGRPETDAHRLVAMSVLGNGLSAADYNEEALTVREAELAMLRRADAPEYNTLSVMSNLAIAYEALGRPEALQAKRDVYYGYLKLQGDEHQHTLNAASNYAWGLVQLERFEEAKALFRKTIPIARRVFGEGKELTLRMRWLSAEALYKADGATLDDLREAVTTLEDTARIARRVLGPSHPTTEDIVRDLQLARAALGARDVEPLREAVGAMDV
;
A
#
# COMPACT_ATOMS: atom_id res chain seq x y z
N MET A 1 0.73 -15.17 -8.35
CA MET A 1 -0.57 -14.75 -8.90
C MET A 1 -1.63 -15.67 -8.32
N ILE A 2 -2.57 -15.11 -7.56
CA ILE A 2 -3.82 -15.80 -7.25
C ILE A 2 -4.46 -16.10 -8.60
N LEU A 3 -4.79 -17.35 -8.87
CA LEU A 3 -5.19 -17.76 -10.21
C LEU A 3 -6.65 -17.34 -10.43
N THR A 4 -6.85 -16.05 -10.67
CA THR A 4 -8.12 -15.48 -11.13
C THR A 4 -8.27 -15.54 -12.65
N GLN A 5 -7.21 -15.93 -13.36
CA GLN A 5 -7.17 -16.01 -14.82
C GLN A 5 -6.86 -17.43 -15.32
N CYS A 6 -7.33 -17.73 -16.52
CA CYS A 6 -7.07 -18.97 -17.22
C CYS A 6 -5.57 -19.09 -17.50
N ALA A 7 -4.95 -20.20 -17.10
CA ALA A 7 -3.52 -20.41 -17.26
C ALA A 7 -3.04 -20.53 -18.73
N VAL A 8 -3.96 -20.53 -19.71
CA VAL A 8 -3.64 -20.65 -21.14
C VAL A 8 -3.98 -19.39 -21.91
N CYS A 9 -5.19 -18.84 -21.73
CA CYS A 9 -5.67 -17.70 -22.51
C CYS A 9 -5.83 -16.40 -21.72
N ALA A 10 -5.40 -16.38 -20.45
CA ALA A 10 -5.53 -15.25 -19.52
C ALA A 10 -6.96 -14.73 -19.26
N THR A 11 -8.00 -15.35 -19.85
CA THR A 11 -9.40 -15.01 -19.59
C THR A 11 -9.69 -15.09 -18.09
N GLU A 12 -10.30 -14.04 -17.56
CA GLU A 12 -10.73 -14.00 -16.16
C GLU A 12 -11.71 -15.16 -15.92
N LEU A 13 -11.36 -16.02 -14.97
CA LEU A 13 -12.17 -17.19 -14.63
C LEU A 13 -13.33 -16.82 -13.70
N GLY A 14 -13.32 -15.60 -13.15
CA GLY A 14 -14.04 -15.30 -11.93
C GLY A 14 -13.63 -16.27 -10.81
N LEU A 15 -14.37 -16.27 -9.71
CA LEU A 15 -14.15 -17.19 -8.59
C LEU A 15 -15.08 -18.41 -8.66
N THR A 16 -15.83 -18.53 -9.76
CA THR A 16 -16.57 -19.75 -10.09
C THR A 16 -15.57 -20.82 -10.48
N LEU A 17 -15.74 -22.01 -9.89
CA LEU A 17 -14.82 -23.13 -10.02
C LEU A 17 -14.83 -23.66 -11.47
N GLY A 18 -14.05 -23.03 -12.36
CA GLY A 18 -13.82 -23.49 -13.71
C GLY A 18 -13.28 -24.93 -13.75
N LYS A 19 -13.22 -25.52 -14.94
CA LYS A 19 -12.65 -26.87 -15.12
C LYS A 19 -11.22 -26.89 -14.59
N LYS A 20 -10.88 -27.94 -13.83
CA LYS A 20 -9.52 -28.14 -13.29
C LYS A 20 -8.85 -29.35 -13.93
N CYS A 21 -7.55 -29.27 -14.13
CA CYS A 21 -6.78 -30.44 -14.52
C CYS A 21 -6.82 -31.48 -13.38
N GLY A 22 -7.14 -32.73 -13.70
CA GLY A 22 -7.17 -33.81 -12.71
C GLY A 22 -5.80 -34.17 -12.10
N ARG A 23 -4.67 -33.78 -12.73
CA ARG A 23 -3.32 -34.10 -12.25
C ARG A 23 -2.72 -33.02 -11.36
N CYS A 24 -2.89 -31.74 -11.71
CA CYS A 24 -2.26 -30.61 -11.03
C CYS A 24 -3.22 -29.58 -10.43
N SER A 25 -4.53 -29.76 -10.64
CA SER A 25 -5.58 -28.86 -10.16
C SER A 25 -5.53 -27.43 -10.71
N THR A 26 -4.68 -27.12 -11.70
CA THR A 26 -4.70 -25.85 -12.43
C THR A 26 -6.07 -25.63 -13.06
N ARG A 27 -6.57 -24.39 -13.02
CA ARG A 27 -7.91 -24.00 -13.48
C ARG A 27 -7.89 -23.37 -14.86
N TYR A 28 -8.97 -23.59 -15.62
CA TYR A 28 -9.16 -23.10 -16.99
C TYR A 28 -10.60 -22.63 -17.22
N CYS A 29 -10.79 -21.75 -18.21
CA CYS A 29 -12.10 -21.22 -18.58
C CYS A 29 -12.99 -22.28 -19.24
N GLY A 30 -12.39 -23.32 -19.82
CA GLY A 30 -13.11 -24.40 -20.45
C GLY A 30 -12.23 -25.58 -20.87
N ALA A 31 -12.87 -26.60 -21.46
CA ALA A 31 -12.21 -27.84 -21.87
C ALA A 31 -11.14 -27.61 -22.95
N ALA A 32 -11.34 -26.65 -23.86
CA ALA A 32 -10.37 -26.32 -24.91
C ALA A 32 -9.02 -25.88 -24.32
N CYS A 33 -9.03 -24.95 -23.37
CA CYS A 33 -7.82 -24.51 -22.66
C CYS A 33 -7.19 -25.64 -21.84
N GLN A 34 -7.99 -26.50 -21.21
CA GLN A 34 -7.46 -27.66 -20.49
C GLN A 34 -6.72 -28.63 -21.44
N VAL A 35 -7.28 -28.90 -22.62
CA VAL A 35 -6.65 -29.75 -23.64
C VAL A 35 -5.39 -29.08 -24.21
N GLN A 36 -5.44 -27.77 -24.44
CA GLN A 36 -4.27 -27.01 -24.91
C GLN A 36 -3.11 -27.09 -23.91
N HIS A 37 -3.39 -26.90 -22.61
CA HIS A 37 -2.39 -27.11 -21.56
C HIS A 37 -1.76 -28.51 -21.61
N TRP A 38 -2.51 -29.55 -21.97
CA TRP A 38 -1.95 -30.89 -22.13
C TRP A 38 -1.08 -31.01 -23.38
N LYS A 39 -1.54 -30.47 -24.51
CA LYS A 39 -0.83 -30.52 -25.79
C LYS A 39 0.49 -29.74 -25.77
N GLU A 40 0.54 -28.62 -25.06
CA GLU A 40 1.74 -27.78 -24.92
C GLU A 40 2.72 -28.30 -23.85
N GLY A 41 2.65 -29.59 -23.53
CA GLY A 41 3.57 -30.24 -22.60
C GLY A 41 3.30 -29.92 -21.13
N GLY A 42 2.27 -29.13 -20.80
CA GLY A 42 1.90 -28.81 -19.42
C GLY A 42 1.59 -30.05 -18.58
N HIS A 43 1.07 -31.13 -19.20
CA HIS A 43 0.83 -32.40 -18.51
C HIS A 43 2.10 -33.11 -18.04
N ASP A 44 3.15 -33.07 -18.85
CA ASP A 44 4.39 -33.81 -18.59
C ASP A 44 5.42 -32.95 -17.87
N GLN A 45 5.49 -31.67 -18.21
CA GLN A 45 6.48 -30.73 -17.71
C GLN A 45 6.02 -30.00 -16.44
N LEU A 46 4.74 -29.58 -16.38
CA LEU A 46 4.25 -28.69 -15.32
C LEU A 46 3.36 -29.40 -14.29
N CYS A 47 2.57 -30.41 -14.69
CA CYS A 47 1.61 -31.00 -13.75
C CYS A 47 2.31 -31.69 -12.57
N LYS A 48 3.43 -32.37 -12.80
CA LYS A 48 4.20 -33.04 -11.74
C LYS A 48 4.77 -32.06 -10.71
N PRO A 49 5.53 -31.01 -11.09
CA PRO A 49 6.02 -30.05 -10.11
C PRO A 49 4.89 -29.27 -9.42
N ILE A 50 3.82 -28.90 -10.14
CA ILE A 50 2.64 -28.24 -9.54
C ILE A 50 2.00 -29.13 -8.47
N LYS A 51 1.77 -30.42 -8.78
CA LYS A 51 1.21 -31.36 -7.81
C LYS A 51 2.12 -31.52 -6.60
N LYS A 52 3.43 -31.65 -6.81
CA LYS A 52 4.43 -31.78 -5.74
C LYS A 52 4.45 -30.53 -4.84
N ALA A 53 4.24 -29.36 -5.41
CA ALA A 53 4.17 -28.12 -4.66
C ALA A 53 2.88 -27.97 -3.84
N GLY A 54 1.86 -28.84 -3.99
CA GLY A 54 0.58 -28.71 -3.30
C GLY A 54 -0.51 -27.97 -4.10
N GLY A 55 -0.27 -27.71 -5.39
CA GLY A 55 -1.22 -27.06 -6.29
C GLY A 55 -0.63 -25.86 -7.02
N ALA A 56 -1.38 -25.33 -7.98
CA ALA A 56 -0.91 -24.30 -8.90
C ALA A 56 -0.62 -22.96 -8.22
N GLU A 57 -1.45 -22.57 -7.24
CA GLU A 57 -1.23 -21.33 -6.46
C GLU A 57 0.05 -21.41 -5.64
N GLN A 58 0.28 -22.53 -4.94
CA GLN A 58 1.49 -22.76 -4.14
C GLN A 58 2.75 -22.84 -5.01
N TYR A 59 2.67 -23.53 -6.16
CA TYR A 59 3.76 -23.57 -7.14
C TYR A 59 4.16 -22.16 -7.61
N ASN A 60 3.18 -21.35 -7.99
CA ASN A 60 3.41 -19.98 -8.45
C ASN A 60 3.95 -19.08 -7.32
N ALA A 61 3.39 -19.20 -6.12
CA ALA A 61 3.88 -18.46 -4.95
C ALA A 61 5.34 -18.80 -4.63
N ASN A 62 5.75 -20.07 -4.76
CA ASN A 62 7.14 -20.49 -4.56
C ASN A 62 8.08 -19.89 -5.60
N ASN A 63 7.68 -19.88 -6.87
CA ASN A 63 8.50 -19.32 -7.96
C ASN A 63 8.64 -17.80 -7.82
N LYS A 64 7.52 -17.09 -7.59
CA LYS A 64 7.53 -15.64 -7.39
C LYS A 64 8.27 -15.21 -6.14
N TYR A 65 8.21 -16.00 -5.07
CA TYR A 65 9.06 -15.81 -3.90
C TYR A 65 10.54 -15.90 -4.26
N ALA A 66 10.98 -16.92 -4.99
CA ALA A 66 12.38 -17.06 -5.37
C ALA A 66 12.88 -15.90 -6.24
N GLU A 67 12.07 -15.46 -7.21
CA GLU A 67 12.33 -14.27 -8.03
C GLU A 67 12.47 -13.00 -7.18
N ALA A 68 11.49 -12.74 -6.30
CA ALA A 68 11.49 -11.55 -5.46
C ALA A 68 12.67 -11.51 -4.47
N VAL A 69 13.09 -12.67 -3.94
CA VAL A 69 14.28 -12.77 -3.09
C VAL A 69 15.56 -12.45 -3.87
N SER A 70 15.70 -12.94 -5.11
CA SER A 70 16.86 -12.60 -5.95
C SER A 70 16.95 -11.11 -6.18
N VAL A 71 15.84 -10.50 -6.62
CA VAL A 71 15.75 -9.04 -6.88
C VAL A 71 16.08 -8.25 -5.61
N ALA A 72 15.53 -8.64 -4.46
CA ALA A 72 15.79 -7.94 -3.21
C ALA A 72 17.26 -8.05 -2.75
N ALA A 73 17.87 -9.24 -2.89
CA ALA A 73 19.27 -9.46 -2.53
C ALA A 73 20.21 -8.68 -3.46
N GLU A 74 19.93 -8.65 -4.77
CA GLU A 74 20.68 -7.88 -5.76
C GLU A 74 20.58 -6.38 -5.47
N ALA A 75 19.38 -5.86 -5.20
CA ALA A 75 19.18 -4.45 -4.84
C ALA A 75 19.89 -4.03 -3.55
N CYS A 76 20.15 -4.97 -2.64
CA CYS A 76 20.83 -4.73 -1.37
C CYS A 76 22.33 -5.14 -1.40
N ALA A 77 22.88 -5.53 -2.55
CA ALA A 77 24.20 -6.17 -2.61
C ALA A 77 25.33 -5.29 -2.09
N GLU A 78 25.32 -3.99 -2.43
CA GLU A 78 26.36 -3.06 -1.96
C GLU A 78 26.23 -2.78 -0.45
N ASP A 79 25.01 -2.52 0.02
CA ASP A 79 24.70 -2.27 1.43
C ASP A 79 25.06 -3.46 2.34
N THR A 80 25.04 -4.67 1.81
CA THR A 80 25.24 -5.92 2.57
C THR A 80 26.66 -6.46 2.49
N LYS A 81 27.57 -5.76 1.82
CA LYS A 81 28.96 -6.20 1.64
C LYS A 81 29.68 -6.33 2.98
N GLY A 82 30.28 -7.50 3.20
CA GLY A 82 31.00 -7.81 4.45
C GLY A 82 30.09 -8.00 5.67
N GLN A 83 28.76 -8.00 5.48
CA GLN A 83 27.80 -8.22 6.55
C GLN A 83 27.45 -9.70 6.68
N THR A 84 26.84 -10.04 7.81
CA THR A 84 26.29 -11.37 8.09
C THR A 84 24.84 -11.24 8.53
N CYS A 85 24.02 -12.24 8.23
CA CYS A 85 22.66 -12.32 8.72
C CYS A 85 22.64 -12.29 10.25
N TYR A 86 21.86 -11.40 10.87
CA TYR A 86 21.79 -11.32 12.33
C TYR A 86 21.11 -12.55 12.98
N ILE A 87 20.37 -13.34 12.19
CA ILE A 87 19.65 -14.52 12.67
C ILE A 87 20.56 -15.76 12.63
N CYS A 88 21.18 -16.04 11.48
CA CYS A 88 21.96 -17.27 11.28
C CYS A 88 23.46 -17.06 11.26
N THR A 89 23.94 -15.82 11.36
CA THR A 89 25.36 -15.41 11.35
C THR A 89 26.13 -15.75 10.07
N GLN A 90 25.44 -16.08 8.99
CA GLN A 90 26.05 -16.40 7.69
C GLN A 90 25.89 -15.24 6.70
N ALA A 91 26.87 -15.06 5.81
CA ALA A 91 26.75 -14.14 4.68
C ALA A 91 25.79 -14.69 3.60
N LEU A 92 25.91 -15.98 3.27
CA LEU A 92 24.98 -16.70 2.39
C LEU A 92 24.17 -17.70 3.18
N HIS A 93 22.87 -17.81 2.89
CA HIS A 93 22.04 -18.78 3.59
C HIS A 93 22.49 -20.20 3.25
N TRP A 94 22.80 -21.02 4.26
CA TRP A 94 23.38 -22.36 4.07
C TRP A 94 22.57 -23.27 3.14
N LYS A 95 21.23 -23.17 3.19
CA LYS A 95 20.28 -23.95 2.37
C LYS A 95 19.91 -23.30 1.03
N THR A 96 19.30 -22.11 1.06
CA THR A 96 18.79 -21.44 -0.15
C THR A 96 19.87 -20.74 -0.97
N LYS A 97 21.06 -20.52 -0.39
CA LYS A 97 22.17 -19.78 -1.00
C LYS A 97 21.85 -18.31 -1.34
N GLU A 98 20.76 -17.77 -0.80
CA GLU A 98 20.40 -16.37 -1.01
C GLU A 98 21.38 -15.41 -0.30
N GLY A 99 21.54 -14.22 -0.90
CA GLY A 99 22.24 -13.10 -0.30
C GLY A 99 21.40 -12.38 0.77
N LEU A 100 22.00 -11.39 1.40
CA LEU A 100 21.36 -10.61 2.45
C LEU A 100 20.48 -9.51 1.84
N VAL A 101 19.47 -9.11 2.60
CA VAL A 101 18.69 -7.90 2.36
C VAL A 101 18.83 -6.95 3.53
N ARG A 102 18.60 -5.67 3.27
CA ARG A 102 18.47 -4.65 4.30
C ARG A 102 17.01 -4.27 4.45
N GLY A 103 16.37 -4.82 5.48
CA GLY A 103 14.91 -4.76 5.61
C GLY A 103 14.33 -3.44 6.10
N CYS A 104 15.06 -2.67 6.91
CA CYS A 104 14.57 -1.41 7.48
C CYS A 104 15.71 -0.38 7.54
N SER A 105 15.37 0.89 7.79
CA SER A 105 16.35 1.99 7.86
C SER A 105 17.27 1.94 9.10
N CYS A 106 17.16 0.91 9.93
CA CYS A 106 17.90 0.79 11.18
C CYS A 106 19.38 0.48 10.82
N ARG A 107 20.23 1.49 10.95
CA ARG A 107 21.64 1.53 10.50
C ARG A 107 22.61 0.63 11.30
N GLY A 108 22.09 -0.29 12.13
CA GLY A 108 22.90 -1.26 12.88
C GLY A 108 23.10 -2.57 12.13
N THR A 109 24.06 -3.39 12.58
CA THR A 109 24.33 -4.73 12.02
C THR A 109 23.14 -5.69 12.09
N ALA A 110 22.16 -5.38 12.94
CA ALA A 110 20.92 -6.14 13.07
C ALA A 110 19.89 -5.85 11.94
N GLY A 111 20.20 -4.97 10.99
CA GLY A 111 19.36 -4.68 9.82
C GLY A 111 19.53 -5.65 8.65
N PHE A 112 20.56 -6.51 8.68
CA PHE A 112 20.91 -7.42 7.59
C PHE A 112 20.46 -8.85 7.86
N ALA A 113 19.64 -9.41 6.97
CA ALA A 113 19.16 -10.78 7.11
C ALA A 113 18.89 -11.42 5.75
N HIS A 114 18.83 -12.75 5.73
CA HIS A 114 18.21 -13.49 4.64
C HIS A 114 16.69 -13.32 4.72
N VAL A 115 16.02 -13.14 3.58
CA VAL A 115 14.54 -13.08 3.54
C VAL A 115 13.94 -14.37 4.08
N SER A 116 14.56 -15.51 3.80
CA SER A 116 14.15 -16.82 4.33
C SER A 116 14.29 -16.93 5.85
N CYS A 117 15.33 -16.34 6.45
CA CYS A 117 15.45 -16.27 7.91
C CYS A 117 14.37 -15.37 8.54
N LEU A 118 14.09 -14.20 7.95
CA LEU A 118 13.01 -13.32 8.40
C LEU A 118 11.65 -14.01 8.31
N ALA A 119 11.39 -14.68 7.18
CA ALA A 119 10.15 -15.42 6.95
C ALA A 119 9.97 -16.57 7.94
N GLU A 120 11.02 -17.34 8.23
CA GLU A 120 10.93 -18.44 9.19
C GLU A 120 10.73 -17.91 10.62
N GLN A 121 11.39 -16.80 10.99
CA GLN A 121 11.14 -16.13 12.27
C GLN A 121 9.67 -15.69 12.41
N ALA A 122 9.12 -15.01 11.40
CA ALA A 122 7.72 -14.57 11.41
C ALA A 122 6.75 -15.76 11.50
N LYS A 123 7.02 -16.84 10.75
CA LYS A 123 6.23 -18.07 10.79
C LYS A 123 6.25 -18.74 12.16
N ILE A 124 7.42 -18.87 12.79
CA ILE A 124 7.56 -19.46 14.14
C ILE A 124 6.74 -18.66 15.15
N LEU A 125 6.80 -17.33 15.10
CA LEU A 125 6.07 -16.47 16.04
C LEU A 125 4.55 -16.58 15.88
N VAL A 126 4.05 -16.71 14.64
CA VAL A 126 2.62 -16.95 14.41
C VAL A 126 2.22 -18.33 14.92
N ALA A 127 3.02 -19.37 14.64
CA ALA A 127 2.77 -20.73 15.12
C ALA A 127 2.77 -20.81 16.65
N GLU A 128 3.75 -20.17 17.32
CA GLU A 128 3.81 -20.06 18.79
C GLU A 128 2.52 -19.43 19.34
N ALA A 129 2.03 -18.37 18.71
CA ALA A 129 0.82 -17.70 19.17
C ALA A 129 -0.44 -18.54 18.97
N GLU A 130 -0.52 -19.31 17.87
CA GLU A 130 -1.60 -20.28 17.62
C GLU A 130 -1.55 -21.43 18.63
N GLU A 131 -0.38 -22.04 18.83
CA GLU A 131 -0.17 -23.18 19.74
C GLU A 131 -0.46 -22.83 21.20
N ASN A 132 -0.13 -21.60 21.62
CA ASN A 132 -0.40 -21.12 22.97
C ASN A 132 -1.79 -20.46 23.12
N ASN A 133 -2.64 -20.49 22.09
CA ASN A 133 -3.97 -19.87 22.08
C ASN A 133 -3.96 -18.40 22.56
N LEU A 134 -2.97 -17.63 22.11
CA LEU A 134 -2.86 -16.23 22.49
C LEU A 134 -4.03 -15.41 21.91
N GLY A 135 -4.43 -14.36 22.62
CA GLY A 135 -5.51 -13.49 22.17
C GLY A 135 -5.18 -12.74 20.86
N HIS A 136 -6.22 -12.21 20.19
CA HIS A 136 -6.11 -11.52 18.90
C HIS A 136 -5.04 -10.42 18.85
N LYS A 137 -4.86 -9.67 19.94
CA LYS A 137 -3.81 -8.63 20.02
C LYS A 137 -2.41 -9.22 19.84
N ALA A 138 -2.09 -10.28 20.59
CA ALA A 138 -0.79 -10.94 20.52
C ALA A 138 -0.58 -11.62 19.16
N LEU A 139 -1.61 -12.26 18.60
CA LEU A 139 -1.57 -12.82 17.24
C LEU A 139 -1.23 -11.74 16.20
N ASN A 140 -1.89 -10.58 16.26
CA ASN A 140 -1.60 -9.46 15.35
C ASN A 140 -0.17 -8.93 15.50
N GLU A 141 0.33 -8.82 16.74
CA GLU A 141 1.71 -8.42 17.02
C GLU A 141 2.74 -9.43 16.48
N ARG A 142 2.46 -10.74 16.58
CA ARG A 142 3.32 -11.78 16.00
C ARG A 142 3.26 -11.76 14.48
N PHE A 143 2.07 -11.65 13.90
CA PHE A 143 1.88 -11.58 12.46
C PHE A 143 2.54 -10.34 11.85
N ALA A 144 2.61 -9.22 12.59
CA ALA A 144 3.27 -8.01 12.14
C ALA A 144 4.75 -8.21 11.76
N ARG A 145 5.40 -9.29 12.19
CA ARG A 145 6.78 -9.61 11.79
C ARG A 145 6.93 -9.94 10.30
N TRP A 146 5.84 -10.17 9.57
CA TRP A 146 5.86 -10.27 8.11
C TRP A 146 6.15 -8.94 7.40
N HIS A 147 5.87 -7.81 8.04
CA HIS A 147 6.01 -6.48 7.41
C HIS A 147 6.72 -5.45 8.28
N THR A 148 7.09 -5.79 9.51
CA THR A 148 7.68 -4.87 10.49
C THR A 148 8.91 -5.50 11.15
N CYS A 149 9.96 -4.69 11.27
CA CYS A 149 11.20 -5.10 11.90
C CYS A 149 11.00 -5.47 13.39
N GLY A 150 11.62 -6.59 13.78
CA GLY A 150 11.76 -7.08 15.16
C GLY A 150 12.19 -6.05 16.19
N LEU A 151 13.11 -5.18 15.79
CA LEU A 151 13.96 -4.42 16.70
C LEU A 151 13.58 -2.94 16.78
N CYS A 152 13.33 -2.32 15.63
CA CYS A 152 13.05 -0.89 15.56
C CYS A 152 11.61 -0.57 15.14
N GLU A 153 10.78 -1.60 14.96
CA GLU A 153 9.33 -1.48 14.72
C GLU A 153 8.93 -0.67 13.48
N GLN A 154 9.90 -0.32 12.63
CA GLN A 154 9.66 0.27 11.33
C GLN A 154 9.22 -0.80 10.33
N ARG A 155 8.34 -0.40 9.40
CA ARG A 155 7.93 -1.27 8.31
C ARG A 155 9.09 -1.52 7.35
N HIS A 156 9.10 -2.72 6.78
CA HIS A 156 9.90 -3.02 5.61
C HIS A 156 9.36 -2.22 4.40
N HIS A 157 10.22 -1.92 3.44
CA HIS A 157 9.87 -1.10 2.27
C HIS A 157 10.48 -1.67 0.98
N GLY A 158 10.00 -1.18 -0.17
CA GLY A 158 10.55 -1.53 -1.47
C GLY A 158 10.45 -3.01 -1.82
N VAL A 159 11.42 -3.45 -2.61
CA VAL A 159 11.59 -4.84 -3.03
C VAL A 159 11.74 -5.84 -1.87
N VAL A 160 12.19 -5.39 -0.69
CA VAL A 160 12.30 -6.27 0.49
C VAL A 160 10.92 -6.59 1.08
N LEU A 161 10.03 -5.59 1.19
CA LEU A 161 8.64 -5.85 1.59
C LEU A 161 7.93 -6.72 0.56
N CYS A 162 8.20 -6.54 -0.73
CA CYS A 162 7.69 -7.41 -1.80
C CYS A 162 8.11 -8.88 -1.59
N ALA A 163 9.41 -9.12 -1.34
CA ALA A 163 9.92 -10.47 -1.11
C ALA A 163 9.32 -11.12 0.15
N LEU A 164 9.16 -10.36 1.25
CA LEU A 164 8.48 -10.83 2.45
C LEU A 164 6.97 -11.05 2.24
N GLY A 165 6.32 -10.24 1.41
CA GLY A 165 4.93 -10.43 1.01
C GLY A 165 4.72 -11.75 0.26
N TRP A 166 5.61 -12.08 -0.68
CA TRP A 166 5.61 -13.38 -1.33
C TRP A 166 5.92 -14.53 -0.36
N ALA A 167 6.83 -14.32 0.59
CA ALA A 167 7.13 -15.30 1.63
C ALA A 167 5.92 -15.58 2.53
N CYS A 168 5.20 -14.53 2.94
CA CYS A 168 3.98 -14.60 3.71
C CYS A 168 2.90 -15.35 2.93
N TRP A 169 2.64 -14.93 1.69
CA TRP A 169 1.64 -15.57 0.84
C TRP A 169 1.93 -17.06 0.60
N LYS A 170 3.17 -17.43 0.24
CA LYS A 170 3.51 -18.85 0.03
C LYS A 170 3.33 -19.68 1.31
N THR A 171 3.41 -19.07 2.49
CA THR A 171 3.26 -19.78 3.77
C THR A 171 1.80 -20.11 4.06
N TYR A 172 0.87 -19.22 3.69
CA TYR A 172 -0.55 -19.34 4.06
C TYR A 172 -1.50 -19.64 2.90
N VAL A 173 -1.04 -19.63 1.64
CA VAL A 173 -1.88 -19.92 0.45
C VAL A 173 -2.53 -21.30 0.48
N GLY A 174 -1.93 -22.28 1.17
CA GLY A 174 -2.50 -23.62 1.33
C GLY A 174 -3.66 -23.70 2.33
N ARG A 175 -3.89 -22.68 3.17
CA ARG A 175 -4.98 -22.67 4.16
C ARG A 175 -6.35 -22.41 3.50
N PRO A 176 -7.48 -22.74 4.14
CA PRO A 176 -8.81 -22.42 3.61
C PRO A 176 -8.99 -20.93 3.28
N GLU A 177 -9.83 -20.56 2.31
CA GLU A 177 -10.07 -19.15 1.94
C GLU A 177 -10.62 -18.30 3.10
N THR A 178 -11.33 -18.93 4.04
CA THR A 178 -11.87 -18.29 5.25
C THR A 178 -10.84 -18.12 6.37
N ASP A 179 -9.63 -18.66 6.21
CA ASP A 179 -8.56 -18.53 7.20
C ASP A 179 -8.03 -17.08 7.24
N ALA A 180 -8.00 -16.51 8.44
CA ALA A 180 -7.59 -15.13 8.65
C ALA A 180 -6.14 -14.87 8.20
N HIS A 181 -5.21 -15.81 8.41
CA HIS A 181 -3.82 -15.63 7.99
C HIS A 181 -3.68 -15.68 6.47
N ARG A 182 -4.47 -16.51 5.76
CA ARG A 182 -4.52 -16.47 4.30
C ARG A 182 -5.01 -15.13 3.78
N LEU A 183 -6.08 -14.58 4.37
CA LEU A 183 -6.62 -13.27 4.02
C LEU A 183 -5.59 -12.15 4.25
N VAL A 184 -5.01 -12.08 5.46
CA VAL A 184 -4.04 -11.03 5.80
C VAL A 184 -2.74 -11.18 4.99
N ALA A 185 -2.31 -12.41 4.66
CA ALA A 185 -1.13 -12.63 3.81
C ALA A 185 -1.29 -12.03 2.40
N MET A 186 -2.51 -12.03 1.84
CA MET A 186 -2.79 -11.33 0.58
C MET A 186 -2.64 -9.82 0.73
N SER A 187 -3.05 -9.28 1.88
CA SER A 187 -2.86 -7.86 2.17
C SER A 187 -1.39 -7.47 2.27
N VAL A 188 -0.57 -8.31 2.93
CA VAL A 188 0.89 -8.10 3.01
C VAL A 188 1.52 -8.20 1.63
N LEU A 189 1.14 -9.18 0.82
CA LEU A 189 1.61 -9.31 -0.56
C LEU A 189 1.26 -8.08 -1.40
N GLY A 190 0.00 -7.64 -1.37
CA GLY A 190 -0.44 -6.45 -2.10
C GLY A 190 0.30 -5.20 -1.67
N ASN A 191 0.54 -5.02 -0.36
CA ASN A 191 1.33 -3.89 0.16
C ASN A 191 2.78 -3.95 -0.34
N GLY A 192 3.38 -5.14 -0.35
CA GLY A 192 4.75 -5.33 -0.82
C GLY A 192 4.91 -5.09 -2.32
N LEU A 193 3.94 -5.51 -3.13
CA LEU A 193 3.92 -5.24 -4.57
C LEU A 193 3.81 -3.74 -4.85
N SER A 194 2.89 -3.04 -4.21
CA SER A 194 2.78 -1.57 -4.34
C SER A 194 4.04 -0.85 -3.87
N ALA A 195 4.66 -1.29 -2.77
CA ALA A 195 5.89 -0.68 -2.27
C ALA A 195 7.10 -0.88 -3.20
N ALA A 196 7.05 -1.87 -4.09
CA ALA A 196 8.06 -2.14 -5.11
C ALA A 196 7.65 -1.65 -6.50
N ASP A 197 6.62 -0.79 -6.59
CA ASP A 197 6.07 -0.22 -7.83
C ASP A 197 5.52 -1.24 -8.85
N TYR A 198 5.23 -2.47 -8.40
CA TYR A 198 4.53 -3.50 -9.19
C TYR A 198 3.02 -3.29 -9.11
N ASN A 199 2.55 -2.14 -9.61
CA ASN A 199 1.19 -1.65 -9.40
C ASN A 199 0.11 -2.50 -10.11
N GLU A 200 0.39 -3.08 -11.27
CA GLU A 200 -0.54 -3.97 -11.99
C GLU A 200 -0.74 -5.30 -11.25
N GLU A 201 0.35 -5.90 -10.76
CA GLU A 201 0.29 -7.11 -9.94
C GLU A 201 -0.37 -6.83 -8.59
N ALA A 202 -0.09 -5.67 -7.98
CA ALA A 202 -0.74 -5.24 -6.75
C ALA A 202 -2.25 -5.13 -6.96
N LEU A 203 -2.69 -4.46 -8.04
CA LEU A 203 -4.09 -4.34 -8.42
C LEU A 203 -4.75 -5.72 -8.51
N THR A 204 -4.16 -6.64 -9.27
CA THR A 204 -4.66 -8.01 -9.44
C THR A 204 -4.81 -8.74 -8.08
N VAL A 205 -3.84 -8.58 -7.17
CA VAL A 205 -3.91 -9.20 -5.83
C VAL A 205 -5.01 -8.57 -4.98
N ARG A 206 -5.21 -7.25 -5.05
CA ARG A 206 -6.26 -6.53 -4.29
C ARG A 206 -7.67 -6.88 -4.76
N GLU A 207 -7.88 -7.00 -6.07
CA GLU A 207 -9.16 -7.42 -6.62
C GLU A 207 -9.52 -8.84 -6.16
N ALA A 208 -8.55 -9.74 -6.20
CA ALA A 208 -8.70 -11.09 -5.68
C ALA A 208 -8.97 -11.11 -4.15
N GLU A 209 -8.29 -10.25 -3.38
CA GLU A 209 -8.47 -10.08 -1.92
C GLU A 209 -9.88 -9.63 -1.59
N LEU A 210 -10.35 -8.58 -2.26
CA LEU A 210 -11.69 -8.04 -2.09
C LEU A 210 -12.76 -9.10 -2.38
N ALA A 211 -12.57 -9.86 -3.46
CA ALA A 211 -13.51 -10.88 -3.84
C ALA A 211 -13.49 -12.09 -2.88
N MET A 212 -12.34 -12.43 -2.31
CA MET A 212 -12.22 -13.46 -1.27
C MET A 212 -12.89 -13.03 0.04
N LEU A 213 -12.67 -11.80 0.48
CA LEU A 213 -13.32 -11.22 1.67
C LEU A 213 -14.86 -11.24 1.54
N ARG A 214 -15.39 -10.89 0.36
CA ARG A 214 -16.83 -10.95 0.08
C ARG A 214 -17.40 -12.37 0.18
N ARG A 215 -16.69 -13.38 -0.32
CA ARG A 215 -17.12 -14.79 -0.21
C ARG A 215 -17.04 -15.33 1.21
N ALA A 216 -16.05 -14.88 1.96
CA ALA A 216 -15.85 -15.28 3.35
C ALA A 216 -16.79 -14.54 4.32
N ASP A 217 -17.67 -13.66 3.83
CA ASP A 217 -18.51 -12.77 4.63
C ASP A 217 -17.70 -12.02 5.70
N ALA A 218 -16.52 -11.55 5.31
CA ALA A 218 -15.62 -10.87 6.22
C ALA A 218 -16.23 -9.53 6.66
N PRO A 219 -15.95 -9.08 7.89
CA PRO A 219 -16.46 -7.81 8.39
C PRO A 219 -16.21 -6.64 7.42
N GLU A 220 -17.17 -5.73 7.32
CA GLU A 220 -17.15 -4.60 6.36
C GLU A 220 -15.87 -3.76 6.47
N TYR A 221 -15.28 -3.62 7.67
CA TYR A 221 -14.03 -2.88 7.86
C TYR A 221 -12.83 -3.48 7.09
N ASN A 222 -12.78 -4.81 6.92
CA ASN A 222 -11.74 -5.47 6.13
C ASN A 222 -11.90 -5.14 4.65
N THR A 223 -13.15 -5.19 4.15
CA THR A 223 -13.50 -4.84 2.79
C THR A 223 -13.12 -3.39 2.48
N LEU A 224 -13.43 -2.44 3.37
CA LEU A 224 -13.07 -1.03 3.21
C LEU A 224 -11.55 -0.81 3.21
N SER A 225 -10.80 -1.56 4.01
CA SER A 225 -9.33 -1.47 4.04
C SER A 225 -8.73 -1.89 2.69
N VAL A 226 -9.22 -2.98 2.11
CA VAL A 226 -8.78 -3.45 0.79
C VAL A 226 -9.22 -2.51 -0.32
N MET A 227 -10.45 -1.99 -0.27
CA MET A 227 -10.92 -0.97 -1.22
C MET A 227 -10.08 0.32 -1.16
N SER A 228 -9.61 0.72 0.03
CA SER A 228 -8.70 1.86 0.17
C SER A 228 -7.38 1.61 -0.57
N ASN A 229 -6.81 0.41 -0.45
CA ASN A 229 -5.58 0.05 -1.15
C ASN A 229 -5.80 -0.12 -2.66
N LEU A 230 -6.97 -0.60 -3.07
CA LEU A 230 -7.37 -0.68 -4.47
C LEU A 230 -7.44 0.71 -5.11
N ALA A 231 -7.98 1.69 -4.37
CA ALA A 231 -8.06 3.06 -4.84
C ALA A 231 -6.68 3.72 -5.02
N ILE A 232 -5.70 3.35 -4.17
CA ILE A 232 -4.29 3.76 -4.32
C ILE A 232 -3.67 3.10 -5.58
N ALA A 233 -3.93 1.81 -5.82
CA ALA A 233 -3.45 1.14 -7.02
C ALA A 233 -4.04 1.75 -8.30
N TYR A 234 -5.33 2.08 -8.30
CA TYR A 234 -5.97 2.81 -9.41
C TYR A 234 -5.30 4.16 -9.66
N GLU A 235 -5.01 4.93 -8.60
CA GLU A 235 -4.32 6.21 -8.74
C GLU A 235 -2.92 6.05 -9.34
N ALA A 236 -2.13 5.09 -8.86
CA ALA A 236 -0.78 4.81 -9.37
C ALA A 236 -0.78 4.40 -10.86
N LEU A 237 -1.87 3.80 -11.34
CA LEU A 237 -2.07 3.40 -12.73
C LEU A 237 -2.83 4.45 -13.58
N GLY A 238 -3.13 5.62 -13.01
CA GLY A 238 -3.87 6.69 -13.72
C GLY A 238 -5.31 6.32 -14.10
N ARG A 239 -5.92 5.40 -13.35
CA ARG A 239 -7.26 4.86 -13.64
C ARG A 239 -8.35 5.80 -13.13
N PRO A 240 -9.39 6.12 -13.95
CA PRO A 240 -10.45 7.06 -13.56
C PRO A 240 -11.28 6.58 -12.36
N GLU A 241 -11.29 5.28 -12.07
CA GLU A 241 -11.97 4.66 -10.94
C GLU A 241 -11.43 5.11 -9.57
N ALA A 242 -10.20 5.64 -9.51
CA ALA A 242 -9.49 5.96 -8.27
C ALA A 242 -10.29 6.91 -7.36
N LEU A 243 -10.81 8.01 -7.91
CA LEU A 243 -11.52 9.01 -7.11
C LEU A 243 -12.84 8.45 -6.55
N GLN A 244 -13.60 7.74 -7.38
CA GLN A 244 -14.86 7.14 -6.95
C GLN A 244 -14.62 6.08 -5.86
N ALA A 245 -13.59 5.26 -5.99
CA ALA A 245 -13.19 4.31 -4.94
C ALA A 245 -12.80 5.01 -3.63
N LYS A 246 -12.02 6.10 -3.68
CA LYS A 246 -11.68 6.91 -2.49
C LYS A 246 -12.91 7.49 -1.81
N ARG A 247 -13.88 7.99 -2.59
CA ARG A 247 -15.16 8.49 -2.12
C ARG A 247 -15.95 7.41 -1.37
N ASP A 248 -16.09 6.24 -1.98
CA ASP A 248 -16.85 5.12 -1.40
C ASP A 248 -16.22 4.61 -0.11
N VAL A 249 -14.89 4.55 -0.06
CA VAL A 249 -14.15 4.21 1.17
C VAL A 249 -14.40 5.23 2.29
N TYR A 250 -14.37 6.53 1.99
CA TYR A 250 -14.66 7.58 2.97
C TYR A 250 -16.08 7.46 3.53
N TYR A 251 -17.09 7.37 2.68
CA TYR A 251 -18.48 7.24 3.13
C TYR A 251 -18.75 5.90 3.83
N GLY A 252 -18.09 4.83 3.41
CA GLY A 252 -18.14 3.53 4.10
C GLY A 252 -17.62 3.60 5.52
N TYR A 253 -16.42 4.16 5.74
CA TYR A 253 -15.87 4.35 7.09
C TYR A 253 -16.69 5.33 7.92
N LEU A 254 -17.18 6.41 7.32
CA LEU A 254 -18.05 7.37 7.99
C LEU A 254 -19.32 6.71 8.54
N LYS A 255 -19.95 5.83 7.75
CA LYS A 255 -21.13 5.07 8.16
C LYS A 255 -20.81 4.03 9.23
N LEU A 256 -19.69 3.31 9.07
CA LEU A 256 -19.35 2.16 9.92
C LEU A 256 -18.77 2.58 11.28
N GLN A 257 -17.94 3.62 11.31
CA GLN A 257 -17.12 3.98 12.47
C GLN A 257 -17.32 5.43 12.95
N GLY A 258 -18.11 6.23 12.23
CA GLY A 258 -18.32 7.65 12.54
C GLY A 258 -17.19 8.55 12.02
N ASP A 259 -17.34 9.86 12.24
CA ASP A 259 -16.46 10.91 11.72
C ASP A 259 -15.19 11.12 12.55
N GLU A 260 -15.19 10.73 13.83
CA GLU A 260 -14.02 10.83 14.71
C GLU A 260 -13.01 9.69 14.54
N HIS A 261 -13.37 8.61 13.85
CA HIS A 261 -12.49 7.44 13.75
C HIS A 261 -11.28 7.71 12.84
N GLN A 262 -10.12 7.17 13.23
CA GLN A 262 -8.85 7.35 12.50
C GLN A 262 -8.92 6.86 11.05
N HIS A 263 -9.62 5.77 10.76
CA HIS A 263 -9.77 5.31 9.38
C HIS A 263 -10.65 6.25 8.55
N THR A 264 -11.72 6.82 9.13
CA THR A 264 -12.57 7.81 8.45
C THR A 264 -11.78 9.07 8.10
N LEU A 265 -10.96 9.59 9.02
CA LEU A 265 -10.17 10.79 8.78
C LEU A 265 -9.02 10.54 7.79
N ASN A 266 -8.38 9.37 7.81
CA ASN A 266 -7.43 8.98 6.77
C ASN A 266 -8.10 8.88 5.39
N ALA A 267 -9.28 8.25 5.32
CA ALA A 267 -10.04 8.11 4.07
C ALA A 267 -10.49 9.48 3.54
N ALA A 268 -10.90 10.41 4.43
CA ALA A 268 -11.22 11.78 4.06
C ALA A 268 -10.01 12.50 3.45
N SER A 269 -8.83 12.39 4.07
CA SER A 269 -7.60 12.98 3.54
C SER A 269 -7.23 12.40 2.17
N ASN A 270 -7.39 11.09 1.97
CA ASN A 270 -7.11 10.44 0.69
C ASN A 270 -8.12 10.83 -0.40
N TYR A 271 -9.40 10.95 -0.05
CA TYR A 271 -10.43 11.43 -0.97
C TYR A 271 -10.19 12.88 -1.37
N ALA A 272 -9.90 13.75 -0.40
CA ALA A 272 -9.56 15.14 -0.66
C ALA A 272 -8.30 15.30 -1.52
N TRP A 273 -7.27 14.48 -1.29
CA TRP A 273 -6.10 14.43 -2.17
C TRP A 273 -6.48 14.13 -3.62
N GLY A 274 -7.33 13.10 -3.84
CA GLY A 274 -7.80 12.79 -5.20
C GLY A 274 -8.60 13.94 -5.84
N LEU A 275 -9.36 14.70 -5.06
CA LEU A 275 -10.07 15.89 -5.54
C LEU A 275 -9.08 16.99 -5.94
N VAL A 276 -8.04 17.25 -5.13
CA VAL A 276 -7.00 18.24 -5.44
C VAL A 276 -6.23 17.88 -6.71
N GLN A 277 -5.85 16.60 -6.88
CA GLN A 277 -5.14 16.14 -8.08
C GLN A 277 -5.97 16.27 -9.36
N LEU A 278 -7.30 16.26 -9.23
CA LEU A 278 -8.24 16.45 -10.34
C LEU A 278 -8.78 17.89 -10.42
N GLU A 279 -8.15 18.83 -9.72
CA GLU A 279 -8.50 20.25 -9.68
C GLU A 279 -9.94 20.54 -9.22
N ARG A 280 -10.57 19.59 -8.51
CA ARG A 280 -11.91 19.71 -7.92
C ARG A 280 -11.83 20.41 -6.56
N PHE A 281 -11.25 21.61 -6.56
CA PHE A 281 -10.85 22.33 -5.35
C PHE A 281 -12.02 22.68 -4.43
N GLU A 282 -13.18 23.06 -4.96
CA GLU A 282 -14.35 23.39 -4.13
C GLU A 282 -14.85 22.21 -3.30
N GLU A 283 -14.83 21.01 -3.88
CA GLU A 283 -15.22 19.79 -3.17
C GLU A 283 -14.19 19.41 -2.11
N ALA A 284 -12.90 19.58 -2.40
CA ALA A 284 -11.82 19.39 -1.42
C ALA A 284 -11.97 20.36 -0.24
N LYS A 285 -12.20 21.66 -0.51
CA LYS A 285 -12.44 22.69 0.52
C LYS A 285 -13.65 22.36 1.37
N ALA A 286 -14.76 21.94 0.76
CA ALA A 286 -15.98 21.55 1.48
C ALA A 286 -15.75 20.34 2.40
N LEU A 287 -14.97 19.35 1.96
CA LEU A 287 -14.61 18.19 2.77
C LEU A 287 -13.67 18.56 3.92
N PHE A 288 -12.66 19.40 3.68
CA PHE A 288 -11.72 19.83 4.71
C PHE A 288 -12.35 20.72 5.78
N ARG A 289 -13.28 21.61 5.40
CA ARG A 289 -14.05 22.43 6.35
C ARG A 289 -14.80 21.58 7.37
N LYS A 290 -15.24 20.38 7.00
CA LYS A 290 -15.89 19.42 7.89
C LYS A 290 -14.91 18.60 8.71
N THR A 291 -13.81 18.14 8.10
CA THR A 291 -12.96 17.08 8.67
C THR A 291 -11.74 17.56 9.45
N ILE A 292 -11.17 18.72 9.11
CA ILE A 292 -10.01 19.29 9.84
C ILE A 292 -10.36 19.62 11.30
N PRO A 293 -11.49 20.26 11.63
CA PRO A 293 -11.83 20.53 13.03
C PRO A 293 -11.91 19.26 13.88
N ILE A 294 -12.41 18.16 13.28
CA ILE A 294 -12.51 16.86 13.93
C ILE A 294 -11.10 16.26 14.12
N ALA A 295 -10.26 16.24 13.07
CA ALA A 295 -8.89 15.75 13.18
C ALA A 295 -8.07 16.51 14.23
N ARG A 296 -8.25 17.84 14.33
CA ARG A 296 -7.63 18.68 15.38
C ARG A 296 -8.09 18.28 16.77
N ARG A 297 -9.39 18.02 16.97
CA ARG A 297 -9.95 17.57 18.26
C ARG A 297 -9.44 16.18 18.67
N VAL A 298 -9.43 15.24 17.72
CA VAL A 298 -9.15 13.82 18.00
C VAL A 298 -7.64 13.55 18.10
N PHE A 299 -6.82 14.13 17.21
CA PHE A 299 -5.39 13.82 17.13
C PHE A 299 -4.47 14.98 17.57
N GLY A 300 -5.02 16.18 17.71
CA GLY A 300 -4.23 17.39 17.90
C GLY A 300 -3.62 17.93 16.60
N GLU A 301 -3.12 19.16 16.68
CA GLU A 301 -2.53 19.91 15.55
C GLU A 301 -1.22 19.31 15.04
N GLY A 302 -0.43 18.70 15.93
CA GLY A 302 0.91 18.21 15.62
C GLY A 302 0.93 16.82 14.97
N LYS A 303 -0.23 16.16 14.82
CA LYS A 303 -0.28 14.86 14.17
C LYS A 303 -0.06 15.04 12.67
N GLU A 304 0.82 14.23 12.09
CA GLU A 304 1.13 14.25 10.65
C GLU A 304 -0.11 14.25 9.76
N LEU A 305 -1.13 13.46 10.08
CA LEU A 305 -2.40 13.44 9.35
C LEU A 305 -3.11 14.81 9.37
N THR A 306 -3.18 15.46 10.54
CA THR A 306 -3.79 16.79 10.68
C THR A 306 -3.00 17.83 9.87
N LEU A 307 -1.66 17.78 9.93
CA LEU A 307 -0.79 18.66 9.15
C LEU A 307 -1.00 18.47 7.65
N ARG A 308 -1.07 17.21 7.18
CA ARG A 308 -1.36 16.88 5.77
C ARG A 308 -2.72 17.43 5.34
N MET A 309 -3.77 17.25 6.13
CA MET A 309 -5.10 17.78 5.77
C MET A 309 -5.10 19.31 5.68
N ARG A 310 -4.40 20.01 6.58
CA ARG A 310 -4.28 21.48 6.54
C ARG A 310 -3.48 21.96 5.34
N TRP A 311 -2.39 21.27 5.01
CA TRP A 311 -1.60 21.51 3.81
C TRP A 311 -2.45 21.41 2.54
N LEU A 312 -3.15 20.29 2.36
CA LEU A 312 -4.01 20.06 1.19
C LEU A 312 -5.19 21.03 1.12
N SER A 313 -5.71 21.47 2.27
CA SER A 313 -6.73 22.52 2.31
C SER A 313 -6.20 23.86 1.83
N ALA A 314 -4.98 24.23 2.21
CA ALA A 314 -4.35 25.45 1.74
C ALA A 314 -3.99 25.37 0.25
N GLU A 315 -3.53 24.20 -0.22
CA GLU A 315 -3.32 23.94 -1.64
C GLU A 315 -4.60 24.16 -2.45
N ALA A 316 -5.73 23.61 -1.99
CA ALA A 316 -7.03 23.81 -2.61
C ALA A 316 -7.51 25.28 -2.57
N LEU A 317 -7.04 26.10 -1.63
CA LEU A 317 -7.37 27.52 -1.57
C LEU A 317 -6.58 28.32 -2.62
N TYR A 318 -5.25 28.15 -2.71
CA TYR A 318 -4.44 29.00 -3.60
C TYR A 318 -4.42 28.54 -5.05
N LYS A 319 -4.68 27.25 -5.32
CA LYS A 319 -4.74 26.72 -6.70
C LYS A 319 -6.12 26.81 -7.35
N ALA A 320 -7.17 27.14 -6.59
CA ALA A 320 -8.52 27.22 -7.15
C ALA A 320 -8.62 28.27 -8.26
N ASP A 321 -9.26 27.89 -9.36
CA ASP A 321 -9.68 28.86 -10.38
C ASP A 321 -10.61 29.89 -9.73
N GLY A 322 -10.20 31.16 -9.77
CA GLY A 322 -10.92 32.25 -9.11
C GLY A 322 -10.61 32.41 -7.61
N ALA A 323 -9.50 31.85 -7.11
CA ALA A 323 -9.03 32.12 -5.74
C ALA A 323 -9.01 33.63 -5.44
N THR A 324 -9.74 34.04 -4.41
CA THR A 324 -9.83 35.42 -3.97
C THR A 324 -8.56 35.82 -3.19
N LEU A 325 -8.33 37.13 -3.01
CA LEU A 325 -7.24 37.60 -2.14
C LEU A 325 -7.35 37.04 -0.72
N ASP A 326 -8.57 36.84 -0.22
CA ASP A 326 -8.79 36.27 1.10
C ASP A 326 -8.47 34.78 1.14
N ASP A 327 -8.81 34.00 0.09
CA ASP A 327 -8.38 32.60 -0.04
C ASP A 327 -6.85 32.49 -0.07
N LEU A 328 -6.18 33.36 -0.83
CA LEU A 328 -4.72 33.38 -0.93
C LEU A 328 -4.06 33.74 0.42
N ARG A 329 -4.59 34.73 1.14
CA ARG A 329 -4.12 35.10 2.48
C ARG A 329 -4.36 33.99 3.49
N GLU A 330 -5.53 33.33 3.44
CA GLU A 330 -5.84 32.19 4.29
C GLU A 330 -4.90 31.01 4.01
N ALA A 331 -4.62 30.72 2.72
CA ALA A 331 -3.68 29.68 2.32
C ALA A 331 -2.27 29.94 2.87
N VAL A 332 -1.74 31.15 2.67
CA VAL A 332 -0.42 31.54 3.19
C VAL A 332 -0.38 31.42 4.71
N THR A 333 -1.35 32.00 5.41
CA THR A 333 -1.43 31.94 6.89
C THR A 333 -1.49 30.50 7.39
N THR A 334 -2.30 29.66 6.73
CA THR A 334 -2.43 28.24 7.06
C THR A 334 -1.11 27.49 6.84
N LEU A 335 -0.43 27.72 5.72
CA LEU A 335 0.84 27.07 5.40
C LEU A 335 1.99 27.54 6.31
N GLU A 336 2.04 28.82 6.70
CA GLU A 336 3.01 29.34 7.67
C GLU A 336 2.89 28.64 9.02
N ASP A 337 1.66 28.57 9.54
CA ASP A 337 1.38 27.89 10.80
C ASP A 337 1.66 26.38 10.71
N THR A 338 1.23 25.73 9.64
CA THR A 338 1.45 24.29 9.41
C THR A 338 2.95 23.98 9.28
N ALA A 339 3.72 24.79 8.55
CA ALA A 339 5.17 24.63 8.40
C ALA A 339 5.92 24.81 9.72
N ARG A 340 5.48 25.75 10.56
CA ARG A 340 6.05 25.98 11.90
C ARG A 340 5.84 24.76 12.80
N ILE A 341 4.63 24.19 12.81
CA ILE A 341 4.31 23.00 13.61
C ILE A 341 5.05 21.78 13.05
N ALA A 342 5.02 21.55 11.73
CA ALA A 342 5.70 20.43 11.07
C ALA A 342 7.22 20.41 11.35
N ARG A 343 7.90 21.57 11.26
CA ARG A 343 9.32 21.68 11.63
C ARG A 343 9.61 21.29 13.07
N ARG A 344 8.71 21.61 14.00
CA ARG A 344 8.87 21.27 15.42
C ARG A 344 8.65 19.79 15.70
N VAL A 345 7.64 19.17 15.08
CA VAL A 345 7.19 17.81 15.44
C VAL A 345 7.76 16.71 14.54
N LEU A 346 8.00 16.99 13.27
CA LEU A 346 8.55 16.04 12.28
C LEU A 346 10.02 16.34 11.95
N GLY A 347 10.46 17.59 12.15
CA GLY A 347 11.78 18.06 11.75
C GLY A 347 11.80 18.67 10.35
N PRO A 348 12.85 19.46 10.01
CA PRO A 348 12.94 20.21 8.76
C PRO A 348 13.14 19.33 7.51
N SER A 349 13.78 18.17 7.65
CA SER A 349 14.06 17.25 6.54
C SER A 349 13.03 16.14 6.37
N HIS A 350 11.88 16.24 7.08
CA HIS A 350 10.79 15.29 6.88
C HIS A 350 10.07 15.61 5.56
N PRO A 351 9.75 14.63 4.70
CA PRO A 351 9.14 14.88 3.39
C PRO A 351 7.90 15.79 3.45
N THR A 352 6.98 15.53 4.39
CA THR A 352 5.80 16.38 4.60
C THR A 352 6.16 17.83 4.94
N THR A 353 7.21 18.06 5.73
CA THR A 353 7.65 19.43 6.06
C THR A 353 8.16 20.15 4.82
N GLU A 354 8.93 19.46 3.99
CA GLU A 354 9.47 20.01 2.74
C GLU A 354 8.36 20.36 1.74
N ASP A 355 7.38 19.47 1.59
CA ASP A 355 6.20 19.69 0.75
C ASP A 355 5.39 20.92 1.19
N ILE A 356 5.13 21.06 2.50
CA ILE A 356 4.43 22.23 3.05
C ILE A 356 5.22 23.52 2.79
N VAL A 357 6.55 23.50 2.97
CA VAL A 357 7.39 24.68 2.75
C VAL A 357 7.44 25.07 1.27
N ARG A 358 7.49 24.09 0.36
CA ARG A 358 7.39 24.34 -1.09
C ARG A 358 6.06 25.01 -1.41
N ASP A 359 4.95 24.47 -0.93
CA ASP A 359 3.63 25.02 -1.23
C ASP A 359 3.40 26.38 -0.58
N LEU A 360 4.02 26.66 0.57
CA LEU A 360 4.05 28.00 1.16
C LEU A 360 4.70 29.02 0.21
N GLN A 361 5.79 28.65 -0.47
CA GLN A 361 6.44 29.52 -1.44
C GLN A 361 5.52 29.78 -2.65
N LEU A 362 4.85 28.74 -3.14
CA LEU A 362 3.89 28.85 -4.24
C LEU A 362 2.69 29.73 -3.87
N ALA A 363 2.11 29.53 -2.69
CA ALA A 363 0.99 30.34 -2.20
C ALA A 363 1.38 31.83 -2.05
N ARG A 364 2.58 32.12 -1.54
CA ARG A 364 3.10 33.50 -1.45
C ARG A 364 3.32 34.13 -2.83
N ALA A 365 3.82 33.37 -3.79
CA ALA A 365 3.97 33.85 -5.17
C ALA A 365 2.61 34.15 -5.81
N ALA A 366 1.61 33.28 -5.60
CA ALA A 366 0.24 33.50 -6.08
C ALA A 366 -0.39 34.75 -5.46
N LEU A 367 -0.24 34.95 -4.15
CA LEU A 367 -0.69 36.17 -3.45
C LEU A 367 -0.02 37.42 -4.02
N GLY A 368 1.31 37.41 -4.16
CA GLY A 368 2.07 38.54 -4.70
C GLY A 368 1.72 38.86 -6.15
N ALA A 369 1.44 37.86 -7.00
CA ALA A 369 1.01 38.09 -8.37
C ALA A 369 -0.37 38.77 -8.43
N ARG A 370 -1.32 38.36 -7.58
CA ARG A 370 -2.67 38.93 -7.51
C ARG A 370 -2.68 40.34 -6.91
N ASP A 371 -1.82 40.64 -5.94
CA ASP A 371 -1.70 41.99 -5.37
C ASP A 371 -1.21 43.03 -6.39
N VAL A 372 -0.46 42.62 -7.43
CA VAL A 372 0.11 43.51 -8.45
C VAL A 372 -0.83 43.71 -9.65
N GLU A 373 -1.80 42.81 -9.87
CA GLU A 373 -2.72 42.85 -11.01
C GLU A 373 -3.62 44.11 -11.04
N PRO A 374 -4.25 44.54 -9.92
CA PRO A 374 -5.01 45.80 -9.88
C PRO A 374 -4.16 47.03 -10.19
N LEU A 375 -2.87 47.02 -9.81
CA LEU A 375 -1.94 48.12 -10.09
C LEU A 375 -1.56 48.18 -11.57
N ARG A 376 -1.42 47.03 -12.24
CA ARG A 376 -1.15 46.98 -13.69
C ARG A 376 -2.34 47.42 -14.52
N GLU A 377 -3.56 47.02 -14.13
CA GLU A 377 -4.80 47.48 -14.78
C GLU A 377 -5.00 48.99 -14.60
N ALA A 378 -4.72 49.52 -13.42
CA ALA A 378 -4.81 50.96 -13.15
C ALA A 378 -3.79 51.78 -13.97
N VAL A 379 -2.55 51.31 -14.12
CA VAL A 379 -1.54 51.99 -14.95
C VAL A 379 -1.88 51.86 -16.45
N GLY A 380 -2.30 50.69 -16.92
CA GLY A 380 -2.67 50.49 -18.32
C GLY A 380 -3.92 51.27 -18.77
N ALA A 381 -4.85 51.57 -17.85
CA ALA A 381 -6.02 52.41 -18.12
C ALA A 381 -5.70 53.92 -18.13
N MET A 382 -4.51 54.34 -17.65
CA MET A 382 -4.06 55.73 -17.68
C MET A 382 -3.25 56.07 -18.96
N ASP A 383 -2.83 55.06 -19.72
CA ASP A 383 -2.04 55.19 -20.97
C ASP A 383 -2.90 55.09 -22.26
N VAL A 384 -4.24 55.13 -22.16
CA VAL A 384 -5.21 55.18 -23.27
C VAL A 384 -6.03 56.45 -23.15
#